data_AF-A0A938AZP5-F1
#
_entry.id   AF-A0A938AZP5-F1
#
_cell.length_a   1.000
_cell.length_b   1.000
_cell.length_c   1.000
_cell.angle_alpha   90.00
_cell.angle_beta   90.00
_cell.angle_gamma   90.00
#
_symmetry.space_group_name_H-M   'P 1'
#
loop_
_entity.id
_entity.type
_entity.pdbx_description
1 polymer ?
#
loop_
_entity_poly.entity_id
_entity_poly.type
_entity_poly.pdbx_seq_one_letter_code
_entity_poly.pdbx_strand_id
1 'polypeptide(L)' 'PREVFNLAIRDSAAAIICVHNHPSGDPQPSREDRTLTTRLVDAGKLLGIQVLDHIIVGRDSYMSFADEGLLDARG' A
#
# COMPACT_ATOMS: atom_id res chain seq x y z
N PRO A 1 8.67 -4.70 -4.29
CA PRO A 1 8.54 -5.23 -2.90
C PRO A 1 9.85 -5.26 -2.10
N ARG A 2 10.92 -5.88 -2.63
CA ARG A 2 12.19 -6.10 -1.90
C ARG A 2 12.74 -4.88 -1.16
N GLU A 3 12.82 -3.73 -1.83
CA GLU A 3 13.39 -2.50 -1.22
C GLU A 3 12.50 -1.91 -0.13
N VAL A 4 11.18 -1.92 -0.33
CA VAL A 4 10.18 -1.47 0.66
C VAL A 4 10.32 -2.27 1.96
N PHE A 5 10.35 -3.60 1.86
CA PHE A 5 10.45 -4.46 3.04
C PHE A 5 11.85 -4.53 3.65
N ASN A 6 12.92 -4.26 2.89
CA ASN A 6 14.27 -4.22 3.45
C ASN A 6 14.38 -3.15 4.56
N LEU A 7 13.77 -1.98 4.36
CA LEU A 7 13.73 -0.93 5.39
C LEU A 7 12.88 -1.38 6.58
N ALA A 8 11.67 -1.89 6.33
CA ALA A 8 10.78 -2.37 7.38
C ALA A 8 11.43 -3.45 8.26
N ILE A 9 12.16 -4.40 7.66
CA ILE A 9 12.89 -5.45 8.37
C ILE A 9 14.02 -4.84 9.21
N ARG A 10 14.82 -3.95 8.63
CA ARG A 10 15.94 -3.30 9.34
C ARG A 10 15.48 -2.50 10.55
N ASP A 11 14.32 -1.88 10.45
CA ASP A 11 13.72 -1.07 11.51
C ASP A 11 12.87 -1.91 12.49
N SER A 12 12.80 -3.23 12.29
CA SER A 12 11.95 -4.14 13.10
C SER A 12 10.48 -3.70 13.13
N ALA A 13 9.97 -3.17 12.01
CA ALA A 13 8.62 -2.66 11.91
C ALA A 13 7.59 -3.81 11.98
N ALA A 14 6.57 -3.66 12.83
CA ALA A 14 5.46 -4.61 12.91
C ALA A 14 4.53 -4.54 11.69
N ALA A 15 4.44 -3.36 11.07
CA ALA A 15 3.57 -3.09 9.94
C ALA A 15 4.03 -1.85 9.16
N ILE A 16 3.50 -1.65 7.95
CA ILE A 16 3.76 -0.49 7.09
C ILE A 16 2.46 0.09 6.53
N ILE A 17 2.51 1.38 6.17
CA ILE A 17 1.53 2.04 5.31
C ILE A 17 2.28 2.53 4.07
N CYS A 18 1.74 2.27 2.89
CA CYS A 18 2.27 2.81 1.64
C CYS A 18 1.57 4.12 1.32
N VAL A 19 2.32 5.11 0.82
CA VAL A 19 1.75 6.39 0.41
C VAL A 19 2.42 6.85 -0.88
N HIS A 20 1.64 7.28 -1.86
CA HIS A 20 2.15 8.05 -3.00
C HIS A 20 1.17 9.14 -3.39
N ASN A 21 1.66 10.11 -4.16
CA ASN A 21 0.84 11.20 -4.67
C ASN A 21 0.57 11.01 -6.16
N HIS A 22 -0.61 11.43 -6.60
CA HIS A 22 -0.94 11.58 -8.02
C HIS A 22 -0.77 13.05 -8.42
N PRO A 23 0.24 13.42 -9.23
CA PRO A 23 0.44 14.80 -9.68
C PRO A 23 -0.75 15.36 -10.47
N SER A 24 -1.59 14.50 -11.05
CA SER A 24 -2.86 14.87 -11.70
C SER A 24 -3.85 15.51 -10.73
N GLY A 25 -3.74 15.20 -9.43
CA GLY A 25 -4.64 15.64 -8.37
C GLY A 25 -5.81 14.70 -8.10
N ASP A 26 -6.03 13.67 -8.91
CA ASP A 26 -7.07 12.65 -8.72
C ASP A 26 -6.50 11.43 -7.96
N PRO A 27 -6.98 11.11 -6.75
CA PRO A 27 -6.50 9.98 -5.97
C PRO A 27 -7.05 8.62 -6.42
N GLN A 28 -7.87 8.55 -7.48
CA GLN A 28 -8.35 7.27 -7.99
C GLN A 28 -7.17 6.35 -8.41
N PRO A 29 -7.16 5.08 -7.96
CA PRO A 29 -6.05 4.19 -8.17
C PRO A 29 -6.05 3.66 -9.59
N SER A 30 -4.88 3.69 -10.23
CA SER A 30 -4.65 3.00 -11.49
C SER A 30 -4.69 1.48 -11.32
N ARG A 31 -4.66 0.75 -12.44
CA ARG A 31 -4.53 -0.71 -12.42
C ARG A 31 -3.16 -1.12 -11.88
N GLU A 32 -2.15 -0.33 -12.16
CA GLU A 32 -0.76 -0.51 -11.71
C GLU A 32 -0.68 -0.35 -10.18
N ASP A 33 -1.35 0.66 -9.61
CA ASP A 33 -1.43 0.86 -8.15
C ASP A 33 -2.07 -0.36 -7.48
N ARG A 34 -3.19 -0.84 -8.01
CA ARG A 34 -3.87 -2.03 -7.49
C ARG A 34 -2.96 -3.25 -7.53
N THR A 35 -2.31 -3.49 -8.68
CA THR A 35 -1.39 -4.63 -8.86
C THR A 35 -0.19 -4.56 -7.92
N LEU A 36 0.38 -3.36 -7.73
CA LEU A 36 1.47 -3.14 -6.81
C LEU A 36 1.03 -3.39 -5.36
N THR A 37 -0.13 -2.86 -4.97
CA THR A 37 -0.71 -3.03 -3.63
C THR A 37 -0.89 -4.51 -3.30
N THR A 38 -1.49 -5.30 -4.20
CA THR A 38 -1.64 -6.75 -4.01
C THR A 38 -0.29 -7.43 -3.75
N ARG A 39 0.73 -7.13 -4.57
CA ARG A 39 2.08 -7.70 -4.39
C ARG A 39 2.73 -7.30 -3.06
N LEU A 40 2.46 -6.09 -2.57
CA LEU A 40 2.98 -5.64 -1.28
C LEU A 40 2.26 -6.33 -0.12
N VAL A 41 0.93 -6.46 -0.19
CA VAL A 41 0.12 -7.19 0.80
C VAL A 41 0.57 -8.64 0.88
N ASP A 42 0.72 -9.33 -0.26
CA ASP A 42 1.16 -10.73 -0.30
C ASP A 42 2.56 -10.92 0.26
N ALA A 43 3.49 -10.03 -0.08
CA ALA A 43 4.85 -10.05 0.47
C ALA A 43 4.84 -9.77 1.99
N GLY A 44 4.01 -8.83 2.45
CA GLY A 44 3.85 -8.52 3.86
C GLY A 44 3.32 -9.70 4.68
N LYS A 45 2.32 -10.42 4.14
CA LYS A 45 1.81 -11.68 4.71
C LYS A 45 2.92 -12.71 4.87
N LEU A 46 3.75 -12.90 3.84
CA LEU A 46 4.87 -13.87 3.88
C LEU A 46 5.95 -13.48 4.90
N LEU A 47 6.24 -12.19 5.03
CA LEU A 47 7.30 -11.68 5.90
C LEU A 47 6.84 -11.44 7.35
N GLY A 48 5.54 -11.56 7.64
CA GLY A 48 4.97 -11.21 8.95
C GLY A 48 4.97 -9.70 9.23
N ILE A 49 4.99 -8.87 8.19
CA ILE A 49 4.94 -7.40 8.29
C ILE A 49 3.68 -6.94 7.55
N GLN A 50 2.64 -6.56 8.30
CA GLN A 50 1.34 -6.24 7.71
C GLN A 50 1.40 -4.93 6.89
N VAL A 51 0.74 -4.89 5.73
CA VAL A 51 0.43 -3.63 5.04
C VAL A 51 -0.94 -3.18 5.55
N LEU A 52 -0.96 -2.11 6.35
CA LEU A 52 -2.18 -1.59 6.98
C LEU A 52 -3.03 -0.80 6.01
N ASP A 53 -2.37 -0.04 5.12
CA ASP A 53 -3.05 0.77 4.12
C ASP A 53 -2.13 1.10 2.95
N HIS A 54 -2.74 1.49 1.84
CA HIS A 54 -2.12 2.21 0.76
C HIS A 54 -2.92 3.48 0.49
N ILE A 55 -2.31 4.64 0.72
CA ILE A 55 -2.96 5.94 0.59
C ILE A 55 -2.46 6.63 -0.68
N ILE A 56 -3.39 7.02 -1.56
CA ILE A 56 -3.10 7.86 -2.72
C ILE A 56 -3.53 9.29 -2.40
N VAL A 57 -2.59 10.22 -2.42
CA VAL A 57 -2.84 11.65 -2.14
C VAL A 57 -3.05 12.41 -3.44
N GLY A 58 -4.22 13.04 -3.58
CA GLY A 58 -4.58 13.96 -4.64
C GLY A 58 -4.35 15.43 -4.24
N ARG A 59 -5.00 16.37 -4.93
CA ARG A 59 -4.83 17.81 -4.63
C ARG A 59 -5.53 18.23 -3.33
N ASP A 60 -6.82 17.90 -3.22
CA ASP A 60 -7.70 18.30 -2.12
C ASP A 60 -8.39 17.08 -1.48
N SER A 61 -7.94 15.88 -1.83
CA SER A 61 -8.53 14.62 -1.40
C SER A 61 -7.47 13.52 -1.35
N TYR A 62 -7.82 12.41 -0.72
CA TYR A 62 -7.04 11.18 -0.75
C TYR A 62 -7.98 9.99 -0.94
N MET A 63 -7.41 8.85 -1.28
CA MET A 63 -8.09 7.56 -1.26
C MET A 63 -7.28 6.59 -0.42
N SER A 64 -7.96 5.86 0.48
CA SER A 64 -7.39 4.77 1.29
C SER A 64 -7.86 3.43 0.73
N PHE A 65 -6.91 2.56 0.38
CA PHE A 65 -7.24 1.19 -0.05
C PHE A 65 -7.94 0.41 1.08
N ALA A 66 -7.62 0.68 2.34
CA ALA A 66 -8.29 0.07 3.48
C ALA A 66 -9.76 0.49 3.56
N ASP A 67 -10.04 1.79 3.51
CA ASP A 67 -11.40 2.34 3.62
C ASP A 67 -12.30 1.88 2.45
N GLU A 68 -11.72 1.74 1.25
CA GLU A 68 -12.41 1.26 0.05
C GLU A 68 -12.51 -0.28 -0.02
N GLY A 69 -11.98 -1.01 0.97
CA GLY A 69 -12.00 -2.48 1.01
C GLY A 69 -11.16 -3.15 -0.09
N LEU A 70 -10.14 -2.45 -0.60
CA LEU A 70 -9.31 -2.86 -1.74
C LEU A 70 -8.03 -3.61 -1.35
N LEU A 71 -7.70 -3.69 -0.06
CA LEU A 71 -6.53 -4.44 0.43
C LEU A 71 -6.73 -5.95 0.41
N ASP A 72 -7.98 -6.40 0.38
CA ASP A 72 -8.31 -7.80 0.64
C ASP A 72 -8.57 -8.58 -0.66
N ALA A 73 -7.51 -9.20 -1.18
CA ALA A 73 -7.67 -10.44 -1.93
C ALA A 73 -7.90 -11.54 -0.88
N ARG A 74 -9.18 -11.86 -0.61
CA ARG A 74 -9.58 -12.86 0.39
C ARG A 74 -8.69 -14.10 0.33
N GLY A 75 -8.19 -14.49 1.50
CA GLY A 75 -8.06 -15.90 1.84
C GLY A 75 -9.43 -16.50 2.12
#